data_AF-A0A1Q3B6X0-F1
#
_entry.id   AF-A0A1Q3B6X0-F1
#
_cell.length_a   1.000
_cell.length_b   1.000
_cell.length_c   1.000
_cell.angle_alpha   90.00
_cell.angle_beta   90.00
_cell.angle_gamma   90.00
#
_symmetry.space_group_name_H-M   'P 1'
#
loop_
_entity.id
_entity.type
_entity.pdbx_description
1 polymer ?
#
loop_
_entity_poly.entity_id
_entity_poly.type
_entity_poly.pdbx_seq_one_letter_code
_entity_poly.pdbx_strand_id
1 'polypeptide(L)'
;MCKFWEYTTNHAVSEQGRIWVVWDPSILKFEVAHMTEQDVHGKAVLANGSFVHLSFIYGLCDYRSRRDLWKDLIFISQSIAHAPWLILGDFNVSRYPQDQLHGLPRFSKAMSESNECLNAIEVDDIGRVGRHFTWSNKTVGNVVVNKKLDRVLGNWGWHKVFNHSCALFHNPGVSDHTPVSVTLSDPWRCGNKPFKFLNFWAGDGRFPGLVKSVWDKRIVGNPLEVVIIKLRMLKRELKFTFSKPDPNPKKEAIRAEIEVIQSKLLSNPSHMGLLRQEKLLISTLG
;
A
#
# COMPACT_ATOMS: atom_id res chain seq x y z
N MET A 1 0.22 11.50 13.30
CA MET A 1 -0.99 10.69 13.08
C MET A 1 -2.15 11.61 12.69
N CYS A 2 -2.97 11.22 11.70
CA CYS A 2 -4.21 11.94 11.37
C CYS A 2 -5.16 11.88 12.58
N LYS A 3 -5.61 13.03 13.10
CA LYS A 3 -6.36 13.17 14.38
C LYS A 3 -7.67 12.36 14.49
N PHE A 4 -8.12 11.71 13.43
CA PHE A 4 -9.41 11.00 13.36
C PHE A 4 -9.29 9.55 12.86
N TRP A 5 -8.06 9.05 12.68
CA TRP A 5 -7.85 7.67 12.25
C TRP A 5 -7.62 6.78 13.46
N GLU A 6 -8.19 5.58 13.42
CA GLU A 6 -7.94 4.54 14.40
C GLU A 6 -6.78 3.68 13.95
N TYR A 7 -6.12 3.01 14.90
CA TYR A 7 -5.01 2.14 14.60
C TYR A 7 -4.88 1.00 15.60
N THR A 8 -4.18 -0.06 15.17
CA THR A 8 -3.67 -1.12 16.02
C THR A 8 -2.25 -1.48 15.61
N THR A 9 -1.50 -2.08 16.52
CA THR A 9 -0.13 -2.52 16.28
C THR A 9 0.09 -3.85 16.98
N ASN A 10 1.02 -4.67 16.50
CA ASN A 10 1.37 -5.90 17.19
C ASN A 10 2.42 -5.73 18.31
N HIS A 11 2.61 -4.51 18.83
CA HIS A 11 3.55 -4.24 19.93
C HIS A 11 3.24 -5.04 21.22
N ALA A 12 1.98 -5.42 21.44
CA ALA A 12 1.60 -6.22 22.60
C ALA A 12 2.20 -7.64 22.59
N VAL A 13 2.60 -8.14 21.42
CA VAL A 13 3.10 -9.51 21.20
C VAL A 13 4.44 -9.57 20.48
N SER A 14 5.00 -8.42 20.08
CA SER A 14 6.30 -8.28 19.43
C SER A 14 6.98 -7.01 19.94
N GLU A 15 8.16 -7.15 20.53
CA GLU A 15 8.94 -6.01 21.03
C GLU A 15 9.20 -4.96 19.95
N GLN A 16 9.36 -5.40 18.70
CA GLN A 16 9.66 -4.54 17.56
C GLN A 16 8.40 -3.91 16.94
N GLY A 17 7.20 -4.44 17.22
CA GLY A 17 5.91 -3.94 16.70
C GLY A 17 5.91 -3.67 15.19
N ARG A 18 6.27 -4.69 14.41
CA ARG A 18 6.54 -4.55 12.96
C ARG A 18 5.29 -4.33 12.12
N ILE A 19 4.09 -4.57 12.65
CA ILE A 19 2.83 -4.44 11.91
C ILE A 19 2.01 -3.30 12.50
N TRP A 20 1.68 -2.33 11.66
CA TRP A 20 0.80 -1.22 11.97
C TRP A 20 -0.39 -1.25 11.02
N VAL A 21 -1.59 -1.29 11.58
CA VAL A 21 -2.85 -1.24 10.83
C VAL A 21 -3.55 0.05 11.21
N VAL A 22 -3.87 0.89 10.23
CA VAL A 22 -4.48 2.21 10.45
C VAL A 22 -5.67 2.35 9.51
N TRP A 23 -6.81 2.81 10.02
CA TRP A 23 -8.03 2.95 9.23
C TRP A 23 -8.79 4.23 9.54
N ASP A 24 -9.60 4.66 8.57
CA ASP A 24 -10.58 5.72 8.75
C ASP A 24 -11.89 5.08 9.25
N PRO A 25 -12.30 5.32 10.52
CA PRO A 25 -13.50 4.71 11.10
C PRO A 25 -14.78 5.14 10.39
N SER A 26 -14.76 6.19 9.55
CA SER A 26 -15.90 6.55 8.72
C SER A 26 -16.09 5.64 7.50
N ILE A 27 -15.09 4.82 7.16
CA ILE A 27 -15.09 3.94 5.98
C ILE A 27 -15.28 2.48 6.40
N LEU A 28 -14.53 2.04 7.41
CA LEU A 28 -14.64 0.70 7.96
C LEU A 28 -14.29 0.71 9.45
N LYS A 29 -14.82 -0.27 10.18
CA LYS A 29 -14.41 -0.57 11.55
C LYS A 29 -13.62 -1.88 11.53
N PHE A 30 -12.39 -1.87 12.03
CA PHE A 30 -11.55 -3.06 12.10
C PHE A 30 -11.48 -3.60 13.54
N GLU A 31 -11.96 -4.82 13.74
CA GLU A 31 -11.95 -5.51 15.03
C GLU A 31 -10.92 -6.64 14.98
N VAL A 32 -9.84 -6.50 15.78
CA VAL A 32 -8.81 -7.52 15.88
C VAL A 32 -9.37 -8.78 16.53
N ALA A 33 -9.17 -9.92 15.88
CA ALA A 33 -9.59 -11.23 16.40
C ALA A 33 -8.38 -12.12 16.74
N HIS A 34 -7.25 -11.93 16.09
CA HIS A 34 -6.02 -12.68 16.33
C HIS A 34 -4.79 -11.80 16.03
N MET A 35 -3.72 -11.99 16.79
CA MET A 35 -2.52 -11.16 16.68
C MET A 35 -1.29 -11.94 17.19
N THR A 36 -0.23 -11.95 16.38
CA THR A 36 1.07 -12.54 16.71
C THR A 36 2.21 -11.60 16.30
N GLU A 37 3.46 -12.05 16.48
CA GLU A 37 4.61 -11.35 15.90
C GLU A 37 4.54 -11.27 14.37
N GLN A 38 3.88 -12.23 13.70
CA GLN A 38 3.91 -12.40 12.25
C GLN A 38 2.61 -12.01 11.55
N ASP A 39 1.49 -11.86 12.27
CA ASP A 39 0.23 -11.46 11.69
C ASP A 39 -0.64 -10.58 12.62
N VAL A 40 -1.47 -9.75 11.99
CA VAL A 40 -2.64 -9.12 12.61
C VAL A 40 -3.85 -9.51 11.79
N HIS A 41 -4.75 -10.29 12.39
CA HIS A 41 -6.01 -10.71 11.77
C HIS A 41 -7.21 -10.08 12.46
N GLY A 42 -8.19 -9.69 11.66
CA GLY A 42 -9.43 -9.15 12.19
C GLY A 42 -10.57 -9.13 11.19
N LYS A 43 -11.73 -8.77 11.72
CA LYS A 43 -12.96 -8.56 10.96
C LYS A 43 -13.09 -7.07 10.65
N ALA A 44 -13.16 -6.72 9.38
CA ALA A 44 -13.49 -5.39 8.92
C ALA A 44 -14.98 -5.30 8.59
N VAL A 45 -15.72 -4.46 9.30
CA VAL A 45 -17.11 -4.11 8.99
C VAL A 45 -17.10 -2.87 8.11
N LEU A 46 -17.68 -2.97 6.91
CA LEU A 46 -17.77 -1.89 5.94
C LEU A 46 -18.96 -0.96 6.25
N ALA A 47 -18.94 0.26 5.72
CA ALA A 47 -20.01 1.24 5.95
C ALA A 47 -21.43 0.78 5.56
N ASN A 48 -21.57 -0.19 4.66
CA ASN A 48 -22.85 -0.78 4.27
C ASN A 48 -23.33 -1.92 5.20
N GLY A 49 -22.58 -2.22 6.27
CA GLY A 49 -22.88 -3.28 7.23
C GLY A 49 -22.38 -4.68 6.83
N SER A 50 -21.85 -4.87 5.61
CA SER A 50 -21.20 -6.12 5.26
C SER A 50 -19.84 -6.23 5.96
N PHE A 51 -19.27 -7.43 6.01
CA PHE A 51 -17.97 -7.64 6.62
C PHE A 51 -17.08 -8.53 5.78
N VAL A 52 -15.78 -8.35 5.98
CA VAL A 52 -14.71 -9.17 5.41
C VAL A 52 -13.69 -9.46 6.49
N HIS A 53 -12.91 -10.52 6.31
CA HIS A 53 -11.72 -10.78 7.11
C HIS A 53 -10.49 -10.21 6.42
N LEU A 54 -9.60 -9.59 7.19
CA LEU A 54 -8.31 -9.09 6.73
C LEU A 54 -7.20 -9.69 7.60
N SER A 55 -6.14 -10.19 6.97
CA SER A 55 -4.91 -10.59 7.65
C SER A 55 -3.72 -9.81 7.09
N PHE A 56 -3.06 -9.04 7.95
CA PHE A 56 -1.85 -8.29 7.62
C PHE A 56 -0.62 -9.08 8.06
N ILE A 57 0.27 -9.41 7.13
CA ILE A 57 1.36 -10.38 7.35
C ILE A 57 2.72 -9.68 7.35
N TYR A 58 3.55 -10.09 8.30
CA TYR A 58 4.99 -9.89 8.30
C TYR A 58 5.67 -11.20 8.74
N GLY A 59 5.91 -12.09 7.79
CA GLY A 59 6.58 -13.37 8.05
C GLY A 59 8.05 -13.15 8.41
N LEU A 60 8.57 -13.87 9.39
CA LEU A 60 9.98 -13.79 9.78
C LEU A 60 10.92 -14.26 8.66
N CYS A 61 12.15 -13.73 8.62
CA CYS A 61 13.12 -14.17 7.62
C CYS A 61 13.55 -15.64 7.81
N ASP A 62 13.59 -16.12 9.06
CA ASP A 62 13.88 -17.52 9.35
C ASP A 62 12.70 -18.42 8.98
N TYR A 63 12.98 -19.45 8.17
CA TYR A 63 11.92 -20.34 7.68
C TYR A 63 11.33 -21.26 8.75
N ARG A 64 12.06 -21.57 9.83
CA ARG A 64 11.54 -22.41 10.91
C ARG A 64 10.56 -21.62 11.76
N SER A 65 10.90 -20.38 12.11
CA SER A 65 10.02 -19.47 12.84
C SER A 65 8.74 -19.12 12.07
N ARG A 66 8.80 -19.06 10.72
CA ARG A 66 7.58 -18.89 9.89
C ARG A 66 6.58 -20.02 9.94
N ARG A 67 6.95 -21.20 10.45
CA ARG A 67 5.99 -22.30 10.57
C ARG A 67 4.85 -21.97 11.51
N ASP A 68 5.07 -21.08 12.47
CA ASP A 68 4.00 -20.64 13.37
C ASP A 68 2.99 -19.78 12.61
N LEU A 69 3.45 -18.84 11.76
CA LEU A 69 2.57 -18.13 10.82
C LEU A 69 1.71 -19.07 9.96
N TRP A 70 2.27 -20.18 9.46
CA TRP A 70 1.49 -21.15 8.68
C TRP A 70 0.40 -21.84 9.51
N LYS A 71 0.69 -22.20 10.76
CA LYS A 71 -0.32 -22.77 11.68
C LYS A 71 -1.42 -21.75 11.97
N ASP A 72 -1.04 -20.51 12.21
CA ASP A 72 -1.96 -19.41 12.52
C ASP A 72 -2.92 -19.16 11.36
N LEU A 73 -2.42 -19.10 10.12
CA LEU A 73 -3.27 -18.96 8.93
C LEU A 73 -4.24 -20.13 8.74
N ILE A 74 -3.80 -21.37 9.01
CA ILE A 74 -4.68 -22.55 8.95
C ILE A 74 -5.78 -22.45 10.02
N PHE A 75 -5.41 -22.09 11.25
CA PHE A 75 -6.37 -21.89 12.34
C PHE A 75 -7.39 -20.81 12.00
N ILE A 76 -6.93 -19.66 11.51
CA ILE A 76 -7.80 -18.56 11.06
C ILE A 76 -8.76 -19.06 9.96
N SER A 77 -8.25 -19.74 8.93
CA SER A 77 -9.07 -20.26 7.84
C SER A 77 -10.22 -21.16 8.32
N GLN A 78 -9.94 -22.03 9.29
CA GLN A 78 -10.94 -22.89 9.91
C GLN A 78 -11.98 -22.10 10.72
N SER A 79 -11.55 -21.03 11.39
CA SER A 79 -12.44 -20.20 12.23
C SER A 79 -13.42 -19.32 11.45
N ILE A 80 -13.09 -18.93 10.22
CA ILE A 80 -13.88 -17.96 9.43
C ILE A 80 -14.90 -18.59 8.48
N ALA A 81 -15.02 -19.93 8.44
CA ALA A 81 -16.06 -20.68 7.71
C ALA A 81 -16.31 -20.20 6.25
N HIS A 82 -15.23 -20.00 5.48
CA HIS A 82 -15.25 -19.50 4.08
C HIS A 82 -15.77 -18.07 3.87
N ALA A 83 -15.87 -17.26 4.92
CA ALA A 83 -16.16 -15.84 4.78
C ALA A 83 -15.12 -15.14 3.88
N PRO A 84 -15.48 -14.03 3.19
CA PRO A 84 -14.55 -13.32 2.33
C PRO A 84 -13.28 -12.90 3.10
N TRP A 85 -12.13 -13.39 2.64
CA TRP A 85 -10.86 -13.19 3.34
C TRP A 85 -9.78 -12.70 2.38
N LEU A 86 -9.15 -11.59 2.75
CA LEU A 86 -7.97 -11.05 2.08
C LEU A 86 -6.77 -11.13 3.01
N ILE A 87 -5.67 -11.68 2.50
CA ILE A 87 -4.39 -11.77 3.19
C ILE A 87 -3.40 -10.92 2.43
N LEU A 88 -2.69 -10.01 3.08
CA LEU A 88 -1.71 -9.15 2.42
C LEU A 88 -0.53 -8.81 3.31
N GLY A 89 0.64 -8.70 2.70
CA GLY A 89 1.86 -8.31 3.40
C GLY A 89 3.08 -9.06 2.90
N ASP A 90 4.14 -8.98 3.68
CA ASP A 90 5.44 -9.59 3.39
C ASP A 90 5.51 -10.99 3.98
N PHE A 91 5.56 -12.03 3.14
CA PHE A 91 5.70 -13.41 3.60
C PHE A 91 7.17 -13.81 3.80
N ASN A 92 8.12 -12.95 3.39
CA ASN A 92 9.55 -13.19 3.34
C ASN A 92 9.96 -14.43 2.50
N VAL A 93 9.05 -15.04 1.74
CA VAL A 93 9.27 -16.24 0.92
C VAL A 93 8.66 -16.08 -0.46
N SER A 94 9.45 -16.38 -1.48
CA SER A 94 8.95 -16.53 -2.85
C SER A 94 8.09 -17.78 -2.97
N ARG A 95 6.99 -17.75 -3.72
CA ARG A 95 6.12 -18.92 -3.92
C ARG A 95 6.72 -19.89 -4.92
N TYR A 96 7.34 -19.36 -5.98
CA TYR A 96 7.97 -20.16 -7.03
C TYR A 96 9.43 -19.74 -7.29
N PRO A 97 10.26 -20.60 -7.91
CA PRO A 97 11.62 -20.20 -8.31
C PRO A 97 11.66 -19.00 -9.28
N GLN A 98 10.63 -18.85 -10.11
CA GLN A 98 10.49 -17.73 -11.07
C GLN A 98 10.18 -16.39 -10.40
N ASP A 99 9.75 -16.41 -9.13
CA ASP A 99 9.57 -15.21 -8.31
C ASP A 99 10.91 -14.65 -7.80
N GLN A 100 12.03 -15.05 -8.41
CA GLN A 100 13.38 -14.55 -8.14
C GLN A 100 14.08 -14.20 -9.44
N LEU A 101 14.69 -13.02 -9.48
CA LEU A 101 15.59 -12.62 -10.56
C LEU A 101 17.04 -12.75 -10.07
N HIS A 102 17.89 -13.39 -10.87
CA HIS A 102 19.30 -13.68 -10.56
C HIS A 102 19.53 -14.58 -9.33
N GLY A 103 18.48 -15.18 -8.79
CA GLY A 103 18.57 -16.27 -7.82
C GLY A 103 18.78 -17.62 -8.52
N LEU A 104 19.24 -18.63 -7.76
CA LEU A 104 19.25 -20.00 -8.25
C LEU A 104 17.79 -20.48 -8.41
N PRO A 105 17.38 -21.01 -9.58
CA PRO A 105 16.01 -21.45 -9.83
C PRO A 105 15.76 -22.81 -9.17
N ARG A 106 15.83 -22.87 -7.84
CA ARG A 106 15.66 -24.09 -7.06
C ARG A 106 14.45 -23.96 -6.15
N PHE A 107 13.64 -25.00 -6.16
CA PHE A 107 12.55 -25.13 -5.20
C PHE A 107 13.15 -25.36 -3.81
N SER A 108 12.78 -24.50 -2.86
CA SER A 108 13.30 -24.56 -1.49
C SER A 108 12.29 -25.20 -0.56
N LYS A 109 12.75 -25.71 0.59
CA LYS A 109 11.85 -26.21 1.64
C LYS A 109 10.87 -25.14 2.13
N ALA A 110 11.32 -23.90 2.25
CA ALA A 110 10.48 -22.76 2.63
C ALA A 110 9.36 -22.51 1.59
N MET A 111 9.65 -22.64 0.29
CA MET A 111 8.64 -22.58 -0.77
C MET A 111 7.61 -23.71 -0.64
N SER A 112 8.05 -24.94 -0.35
CA SER A 112 7.16 -26.09 -0.15
C SER A 112 6.18 -25.82 0.99
N GLU A 113 6.71 -25.51 2.18
CA GLU A 113 5.91 -25.31 3.39
C GLU A 113 4.91 -24.15 3.23
N SER A 114 5.33 -23.07 2.56
CA SER A 114 4.43 -21.95 2.24
C SER A 114 3.32 -22.39 1.28
N ASN A 115 3.64 -23.07 0.17
CA ASN A 115 2.63 -23.52 -0.79
C ASN A 115 1.67 -24.56 -0.18
N GLU A 116 2.17 -25.47 0.65
CA GLU A 116 1.34 -26.42 1.40
C GLU A 116 0.30 -25.69 2.26
N CYS A 117 0.72 -24.65 2.99
CA CYS A 117 -0.18 -23.80 3.76
C CYS A 117 -1.21 -23.08 2.88
N LEU A 118 -0.76 -22.40 1.80
CA LEU A 118 -1.67 -21.63 0.93
C LEU A 118 -2.72 -22.54 0.25
N ASN A 119 -2.31 -23.74 -0.15
CA ASN A 119 -3.22 -24.75 -0.70
C ASN A 119 -4.21 -25.24 0.35
N ALA A 120 -3.75 -25.50 1.58
CA ALA A 120 -4.60 -25.99 2.68
C ALA A 120 -5.69 -24.97 3.09
N ILE A 121 -5.42 -23.67 2.95
CA ILE A 121 -6.39 -22.60 3.25
C ILE A 121 -7.13 -22.08 2.01
N GLU A 122 -6.90 -22.71 0.85
CA GLU A 122 -7.58 -22.43 -0.43
C GLU A 122 -7.51 -20.95 -0.85
N VAL A 123 -6.33 -20.34 -0.79
CA VAL A 123 -6.08 -18.97 -1.23
C VAL A 123 -5.12 -18.90 -2.41
N ASP A 124 -5.31 -17.91 -3.27
CA ASP A 124 -4.38 -17.59 -4.36
C ASP A 124 -4.17 -16.08 -4.51
N ASP A 125 -3.11 -15.69 -5.22
CA ASP A 125 -2.83 -14.32 -5.62
C ASP A 125 -4.05 -13.72 -6.37
N ILE A 126 -4.54 -12.57 -5.90
CA ILE A 126 -5.58 -11.83 -6.64
C ILE A 126 -4.99 -11.22 -7.93
N GLY A 127 -5.87 -10.76 -8.83
CA GLY A 127 -5.45 -10.07 -10.05
C GLY A 127 -4.51 -8.90 -9.74
N ARG A 128 -3.40 -8.77 -10.46
CA ARG A 128 -2.35 -7.78 -10.17
C ARG A 128 -1.89 -6.98 -11.37
N VAL A 129 -1.41 -5.77 -11.11
CA VAL A 129 -0.76 -4.87 -12.06
C VAL A 129 0.46 -4.19 -11.42
N GLY A 130 1.38 -3.68 -12.24
CA GLY A 130 2.58 -2.97 -11.77
C GLY A 130 3.79 -3.88 -11.60
N ARG A 131 4.59 -3.66 -10.55
CA ARG A 131 5.84 -4.41 -10.30
C ARG A 131 5.60 -5.90 -10.13
N HIS A 132 6.43 -6.71 -10.79
CA HIS A 132 6.43 -8.16 -10.59
C HIS A 132 7.17 -8.57 -9.32
N PHE A 133 8.41 -8.07 -9.14
CA PHE A 133 9.22 -8.27 -7.95
C PHE A 133 8.92 -7.18 -6.93
N THR A 134 8.82 -7.55 -5.66
CA THR A 134 8.37 -6.66 -4.60
C THR A 134 9.49 -6.29 -3.64
N TRP A 135 10.62 -7.01 -3.66
CA TRP A 135 11.79 -6.73 -2.86
C TRP A 135 13.06 -6.73 -3.70
N SER A 136 14.01 -5.85 -3.36
CA SER A 136 15.34 -5.79 -3.98
C SER A 136 16.42 -5.57 -2.92
N ASN A 137 17.57 -6.23 -3.06
CA ASN A 137 18.71 -5.95 -2.18
C ASN A 137 19.40 -4.59 -2.44
N LYS A 138 18.89 -3.78 -3.38
CA LYS A 138 19.42 -2.45 -3.76
C LYS A 138 20.92 -2.44 -4.13
N THR A 139 21.43 -3.59 -4.54
CA THR A 139 22.79 -3.70 -5.09
C THR A 139 22.79 -3.45 -6.61
N VAL A 140 23.98 -3.37 -7.22
CA VAL A 140 24.15 -3.14 -8.67
C VAL A 140 25.18 -4.15 -9.19
N GLY A 141 24.99 -4.64 -10.42
CA GLY A 141 25.91 -5.59 -11.06
C GLY A 141 25.49 -7.04 -10.82
N ASN A 142 26.47 -7.95 -10.74
CA ASN A 142 26.22 -9.40 -10.72
C ASN A 142 25.64 -9.92 -9.39
N VAL A 143 25.44 -9.05 -8.40
CA VAL A 143 24.91 -9.38 -7.06
C VAL A 143 23.47 -8.89 -6.88
N VAL A 144 22.86 -8.29 -7.92
CA VAL A 144 21.47 -7.83 -7.88
C VAL A 144 20.55 -9.01 -7.64
N VAL A 145 19.73 -8.93 -6.60
CA VAL A 145 18.70 -9.94 -6.32
C VAL A 145 17.37 -9.22 -6.18
N ASN A 146 16.38 -9.66 -6.96
CA ASN A 146 15.00 -9.22 -6.83
C ASN A 146 14.11 -10.42 -6.51
N LYS A 147 13.16 -10.25 -5.60
CA LYS A 147 12.24 -11.32 -5.18
C LYS A 147 10.81 -10.81 -5.11
N LYS A 148 9.83 -11.66 -5.36
CA LYS A 148 8.42 -11.41 -5.00
C LYS A 148 8.16 -12.04 -3.62
N LEU A 149 8.19 -11.22 -2.58
CA LEU A 149 7.98 -11.60 -1.18
C LEU A 149 6.62 -11.13 -0.64
N ASP A 150 6.17 -9.98 -1.13
CA ASP A 150 4.91 -9.37 -0.78
C ASP A 150 3.78 -9.93 -1.66
N ARG A 151 2.66 -10.29 -1.05
CA ARG A 151 1.50 -10.85 -1.77
C ARG A 151 0.19 -10.26 -1.30
N VAL A 152 -0.80 -10.41 -2.16
CA VAL A 152 -2.21 -10.17 -1.84
C VAL A 152 -2.97 -11.41 -2.28
N LEU A 153 -3.48 -12.17 -1.33
CA LEU A 153 -4.12 -13.46 -1.53
C LEU A 153 -5.59 -13.37 -1.14
N GLY A 154 -6.47 -13.96 -1.94
CA GLY A 154 -7.90 -14.05 -1.66
C GLY A 154 -8.35 -15.50 -1.62
N ASN A 155 -9.30 -15.82 -0.74
CA ASN A 155 -10.01 -17.11 -0.79
C ASN A 155 -11.19 -17.05 -1.78
N TRP A 156 -11.85 -18.19 -1.98
CA TRP A 156 -13.06 -18.25 -2.83
C TRP A 156 -14.15 -17.24 -2.40
N GLY A 157 -14.37 -17.08 -1.09
CA GLY A 157 -15.32 -16.11 -0.55
C GLY A 157 -15.00 -14.67 -0.98
N TRP A 158 -13.72 -14.32 -1.00
CA TRP A 158 -13.24 -13.03 -1.48
C TRP A 158 -13.53 -12.85 -2.97
N HIS A 159 -13.15 -13.83 -3.80
CA HIS A 159 -13.39 -13.77 -5.24
C HIS A 159 -14.86 -13.74 -5.62
N LYS A 160 -15.74 -14.35 -4.82
CA LYS A 160 -17.19 -14.29 -5.01
C LYS A 160 -17.75 -12.89 -4.80
N VAL A 161 -17.22 -12.12 -3.85
CA VAL A 161 -17.72 -10.78 -3.49
C VAL A 161 -16.99 -9.68 -4.25
N PHE A 162 -15.68 -9.82 -4.45
CA PHE A 162 -14.79 -8.81 -5.05
C PHE A 162 -14.07 -9.37 -6.29
N ASN A 163 -14.82 -9.94 -7.23
CA ASN A 163 -14.32 -10.57 -8.46
C ASN A 163 -13.48 -9.63 -9.36
N HIS A 164 -13.68 -8.33 -9.26
CA HIS A 164 -12.93 -7.30 -10.00
C HIS A 164 -11.83 -6.64 -9.17
N SER A 165 -11.55 -7.12 -7.95
CA SER A 165 -10.47 -6.57 -7.13
C SER A 165 -9.11 -6.73 -7.81
N CYS A 166 -8.24 -5.73 -7.62
CA CYS A 166 -6.91 -5.75 -8.21
C CYS A 166 -5.86 -5.15 -7.27
N ALA A 167 -4.72 -5.85 -7.14
CA ALA A 167 -3.54 -5.39 -6.45
C ALA A 167 -2.62 -4.61 -7.41
N LEU A 168 -2.38 -3.33 -7.12
CA LEU A 168 -1.40 -2.48 -7.80
C LEU A 168 -0.11 -2.43 -6.97
N PHE A 169 0.96 -2.99 -7.50
CA PHE A 169 2.31 -2.90 -6.94
C PHE A 169 3.03 -1.69 -7.54
N HIS A 170 3.29 -0.67 -6.71
CA HIS A 170 3.79 0.65 -7.13
C HIS A 170 5.30 0.66 -7.34
N ASN A 171 5.87 1.83 -7.61
CA ASN A 171 7.31 2.01 -7.53
C ASN A 171 7.77 2.03 -6.06
N PRO A 172 8.93 1.42 -5.75
CA PRO A 172 9.39 1.28 -4.35
C PRO A 172 9.90 2.59 -3.74
N GLY A 173 10.17 3.62 -4.55
CA GLY A 173 10.76 4.87 -4.08
C GLY A 173 12.10 4.59 -3.39
N VAL A 174 12.23 5.02 -2.13
CA VAL A 174 13.44 4.79 -1.32
C VAL A 174 13.46 3.44 -0.59
N SER A 175 12.33 2.73 -0.55
CA SER A 175 12.20 1.44 0.12
C SER A 175 12.87 0.34 -0.70
N ASP A 176 13.36 -0.70 -0.04
CA ASP A 176 13.72 -1.99 -0.65
C ASP A 176 12.49 -2.83 -1.03
N HIS A 177 11.37 -2.60 -0.36
CA HIS A 177 10.06 -3.15 -0.69
C HIS A 177 9.20 -2.23 -1.60
N THR A 178 8.35 -2.85 -2.40
CA THR A 178 7.33 -2.21 -3.22
C THR A 178 6.02 -2.09 -2.45
N PRO A 179 5.46 -0.88 -2.28
CA PRO A 179 4.14 -0.75 -1.68
C PRO A 179 3.05 -1.30 -2.59
N VAL A 180 2.00 -1.86 -1.98
CA VAL A 180 0.85 -2.42 -2.68
C VAL A 180 -0.44 -1.67 -2.29
N SER A 181 -1.31 -1.45 -3.26
CA SER A 181 -2.68 -0.98 -3.03
C SER A 181 -3.68 -1.95 -3.62
N VAL A 182 -4.69 -2.32 -2.84
CA VAL A 182 -5.78 -3.18 -3.31
C VAL A 182 -6.98 -2.30 -3.62
N THR A 183 -7.39 -2.30 -4.89
CA THR A 183 -8.63 -1.64 -5.30
C THR A 183 -9.77 -2.63 -5.14
N LEU A 184 -10.72 -2.30 -4.27
CA LEU A 184 -11.99 -3.01 -4.18
C LEU A 184 -12.87 -2.42 -5.28
N SER A 185 -12.99 -3.16 -6.38
CA SER A 185 -13.84 -2.74 -7.49
C SER A 185 -15.29 -2.93 -7.08
N ASP A 186 -15.89 -1.86 -6.58
CA ASP A 186 -17.33 -1.76 -6.50
C ASP A 186 -17.86 -1.46 -7.92
N PRO A 187 -18.99 -2.07 -8.37
CA PRO A 187 -19.80 -1.52 -9.47
C PRO A 187 -20.24 -0.07 -9.23
N TRP A 188 -20.09 0.40 -8.00
CA TRP A 188 -20.61 1.65 -7.49
C TRP A 188 -19.54 2.72 -7.61
N ARG A 189 -19.66 3.46 -8.72
CA ARG A 189 -19.29 4.86 -8.92
C ARG A 189 -18.38 5.40 -7.80
N CYS A 190 -17.12 5.60 -8.13
CA CYS A 190 -16.28 6.59 -7.47
C CYS A 190 -17.02 7.94 -7.55
N GLY A 191 -17.88 8.22 -6.57
CA GLY A 191 -18.41 9.55 -6.35
C GLY A 191 -17.25 10.49 -6.16
N ASN A 192 -17.38 11.73 -6.65
CA ASN A 192 -16.33 12.74 -6.49
C ASN A 192 -15.87 12.78 -5.02
N LYS A 193 -14.62 12.39 -4.75
CA LYS A 193 -14.04 12.48 -3.41
C LYS A 193 -14.30 13.89 -2.85
N PRO A 194 -14.96 14.03 -1.69
CA PRO A 194 -15.22 15.35 -1.12
C PRO A 194 -13.88 16.04 -0.88
N PHE A 195 -13.86 17.35 -1.15
CA PHE A 195 -12.66 18.15 -0.92
C PHE A 195 -12.46 18.32 0.58
N LYS A 196 -11.33 17.84 1.10
CA LYS A 196 -10.90 18.08 2.48
C LYS A 196 -9.93 19.27 2.47
N PHE A 197 -10.26 20.32 3.22
CA PHE A 197 -9.34 21.42 3.50
C PHE A 197 -8.30 20.93 4.50
N LEU A 198 -7.01 21.14 4.20
CA LEU A 198 -5.92 20.72 5.08
C LEU A 198 -5.49 21.92 5.92
N ASN A 199 -5.58 21.82 7.25
CA ASN A 199 -5.29 22.95 8.15
C ASN A 199 -3.87 23.51 8.00
N PHE A 200 -2.91 22.71 7.53
CA PHE A 200 -1.56 23.21 7.28
C PHE A 200 -1.50 24.23 6.13
N TRP A 201 -2.46 24.23 5.19
CA TRP A 201 -2.55 25.28 4.17
C TRP A 201 -2.71 26.65 4.81
N ALA A 202 -3.52 26.76 5.87
CA ALA A 202 -3.72 28.03 6.57
C ALA A 202 -2.44 28.56 7.25
N GLY A 203 -1.48 27.68 7.54
CA GLY A 203 -0.17 28.05 8.10
C GLY A 203 0.91 28.37 7.06
N ASP A 204 0.65 28.16 5.76
CA ASP A 204 1.61 28.45 4.69
C ASP A 204 1.58 29.94 4.33
N GLY A 205 2.75 30.58 4.22
CA GLY A 205 2.85 32.02 3.90
C GLY A 205 2.21 32.42 2.55
N ARG A 206 2.03 31.47 1.62
CA ARG A 206 1.37 31.71 0.31
C ARG A 206 -0.15 31.71 0.41
N PHE A 207 -0.72 31.14 1.46
CA PHE A 207 -2.16 30.94 1.59
C PHE A 207 -2.98 32.23 1.61
N PRO A 208 -2.64 33.27 2.40
CA PRO A 208 -3.39 34.52 2.40
C PRO A 208 -3.41 35.20 1.02
N GLY A 209 -2.27 35.20 0.32
CA GLY A 209 -2.14 35.77 -1.02
C GLY A 209 -2.99 35.01 -2.05
N LEU A 210 -3.08 33.69 -1.92
CA LEU A 210 -3.91 32.85 -2.79
C LEU A 210 -5.40 33.07 -2.55
N VAL A 211 -5.83 33.17 -1.29
CA VAL A 211 -7.24 33.48 -0.95
C VAL A 211 -7.61 34.84 -1.53
N LYS A 212 -6.77 35.86 -1.29
CA LYS A 212 -6.98 37.22 -1.81
C LYS A 212 -7.09 37.24 -3.34
N SER A 213 -6.17 36.58 -4.05
CA SER A 213 -6.18 36.58 -5.52
C SER A 213 -7.43 35.93 -6.12
N VAL A 214 -8.04 34.96 -5.44
CA VAL A 214 -9.33 34.39 -5.83
C VAL A 214 -10.49 35.30 -5.45
N TRP A 215 -10.43 35.91 -4.27
CA TRP A 215 -11.52 36.75 -3.76
C TRP A 215 -11.62 38.11 -4.46
N ASP A 216 -10.53 38.63 -5.02
CA ASP A 216 -10.52 39.88 -5.78
C ASP A 216 -11.09 39.70 -7.21
N LYS A 217 -11.32 38.46 -7.67
CA LYS A 217 -11.92 38.21 -8.99
C LYS A 217 -13.38 38.65 -9.00
N ARG A 218 -13.73 39.48 -9.99
CA ARG A 218 -15.11 39.92 -10.23
C ARG A 218 -15.92 38.76 -10.80
N ILE A 219 -16.96 38.37 -10.08
CA ILE A 219 -17.94 37.34 -10.48
C ILE A 219 -19.30 38.02 -10.43
N VAL A 220 -20.09 37.86 -11.50
CA VAL A 220 -21.46 38.38 -11.59
C VAL A 220 -22.43 37.25 -11.26
N GLY A 221 -23.37 37.50 -10.36
CA GLY A 221 -24.36 36.53 -9.90
C GLY A 221 -24.97 36.97 -8.57
N ASN A 222 -25.90 36.18 -8.05
CA ASN A 222 -26.42 36.47 -6.71
C ASN A 222 -25.33 36.24 -5.64
N PRO A 223 -25.41 36.85 -4.45
CA PRO A 223 -24.36 36.76 -3.44
C PRO A 223 -23.94 35.33 -3.06
N LEU A 224 -24.90 34.39 -2.99
CA LEU A 224 -24.63 32.99 -2.63
C LEU A 224 -23.91 32.25 -3.77
N GLU A 225 -24.31 32.48 -5.01
CA GLU A 225 -23.65 31.94 -6.21
C GLU A 225 -22.22 32.46 -6.33
N VAL A 226 -22.00 33.75 -6.09
CA VAL A 226 -20.67 34.36 -6.10
C VAL A 226 -19.75 33.68 -5.09
N VAL A 227 -20.24 33.44 -3.87
CA VAL A 227 -19.47 32.73 -2.83
C VAL A 227 -19.17 31.29 -3.26
N ILE A 228 -20.15 30.54 -3.77
CA ILE A 228 -19.96 29.15 -4.21
C ILE A 228 -18.92 29.06 -5.34
N ILE A 229 -18.99 29.98 -6.32
CA ILE A 229 -18.04 30.00 -7.44
C ILE A 229 -16.63 30.31 -6.92
N LYS A 230 -16.48 31.32 -6.04
CA LYS A 230 -15.19 31.65 -5.45
C LYS A 230 -14.61 30.50 -4.62
N LEU A 231 -15.43 29.78 -3.85
CA LEU A 231 -15.00 28.58 -3.12
C LEU A 231 -14.56 27.45 -4.06
N ARG A 232 -15.25 27.24 -5.20
CA ARG A 232 -14.85 26.26 -6.23
C ARG A 232 -13.52 26.64 -6.89
N MET A 233 -13.33 27.93 -7.17
CA MET A 233 -12.07 28.46 -7.71
C MET A 233 -10.94 28.30 -6.70
N LEU A 234 -11.17 28.67 -5.44
CA LEU A 234 -10.20 28.53 -4.36
C LEU A 234 -9.81 27.07 -4.16
N LYS A 235 -10.78 26.14 -4.19
CA LYS A 235 -10.52 24.69 -4.16
C LYS A 235 -9.56 24.25 -5.28
N ARG A 236 -9.73 24.76 -6.51
CA ARG A 236 -8.85 24.44 -7.64
C ARG A 236 -7.45 24.98 -7.43
N GLU A 237 -7.34 26.24 -7.00
CA GLU A 237 -6.05 26.88 -6.72
C GLU A 237 -5.32 26.23 -5.55
N LEU A 238 -6.03 25.86 -4.48
CA LEU A 238 -5.47 25.13 -3.33
C LEU A 238 -4.94 23.77 -3.76
N LYS A 239 -5.71 23.03 -4.57
CA LYS A 239 -5.23 21.77 -5.15
C LYS A 239 -3.99 21.98 -6.00
N PHE A 240 -3.96 22.98 -6.87
CA PHE A 240 -2.81 23.23 -7.75
C PHE A 240 -1.55 23.65 -6.96
N THR A 241 -1.71 24.62 -6.07
CA THR A 241 -0.62 25.26 -5.31
C THR A 241 -0.02 24.31 -4.27
N PHE A 242 -0.84 23.47 -3.66
CA PHE A 242 -0.47 22.56 -2.59
C PHE A 242 -0.61 21.08 -2.96
N SER A 243 -0.63 20.76 -4.26
CA SER A 243 -0.71 19.37 -4.76
C SER A 243 0.53 18.52 -4.43
N LYS A 244 1.48 19.10 -3.69
CA LYS A 244 2.76 18.52 -3.31
C LYS A 244 3.09 18.95 -1.88
N PRO A 245 3.14 18.02 -0.91
CA PRO A 245 3.67 18.34 0.40
C PRO A 245 5.01 17.62 0.65
N ASP A 246 6.12 18.36 0.54
CA ASP A 246 7.28 18.25 1.44
C ASP A 246 7.89 19.67 1.58
N PRO A 247 8.22 20.14 2.80
CA PRO A 247 8.87 21.44 3.02
C PRO A 247 10.26 21.59 2.39
N ASN A 248 10.86 20.55 1.80
CA ASN A 248 12.15 20.63 1.10
C ASN A 248 12.01 20.36 -0.42
N PRO A 249 11.96 21.41 -1.27
CA PRO A 249 11.75 21.25 -2.72
C PRO A 249 12.85 20.46 -3.42
N LYS A 250 14.08 20.41 -2.86
CA LYS A 250 15.17 19.59 -3.41
C LYS A 250 14.92 18.10 -3.21
N LYS A 251 14.49 17.69 -2.01
CA LYS A 251 14.17 16.28 -1.73
C LYS A 251 12.99 15.80 -2.58
N GLU A 252 12.01 16.66 -2.82
CA GLU A 252 10.89 16.32 -3.69
C GLU A 252 11.28 16.17 -5.16
N ALA A 253 12.15 17.04 -5.69
CA ALA A 253 12.68 16.89 -7.03
C ALA A 253 13.42 15.55 -7.20
N ILE A 254 14.25 15.17 -6.21
CA ILE A 254 14.97 13.89 -6.20
C ILE A 254 13.98 12.71 -6.16
N ARG A 255 12.94 12.75 -5.31
CA ARG A 255 11.91 11.70 -5.27
C ARG A 255 11.15 11.58 -6.59
N ALA A 256 10.81 12.71 -7.23
CA ALA A 256 10.16 12.71 -8.54
C ALA A 256 11.08 12.13 -9.64
N GLU A 257 12.38 12.40 -9.58
CA GLU A 257 13.35 11.80 -10.50
C GLU A 257 13.49 10.29 -10.30
N ILE A 258 13.54 9.83 -9.04
CA ILE A 258 13.52 8.40 -8.69
C ILE A 258 12.28 7.72 -9.29
N GLU A 259 11.09 8.33 -9.15
CA GLU A 259 9.84 7.80 -9.68
C GLU A 259 9.88 7.61 -11.21
N VAL A 260 10.45 8.58 -11.93
CA VAL A 260 10.62 8.51 -13.40
C VAL A 260 11.60 7.39 -13.79
N ILE A 261 12.73 7.27 -13.10
CA ILE A 261 13.73 6.23 -13.36
C ILE A 261 13.13 4.85 -13.07
N GLN A 262 12.46 4.70 -11.93
CA GLN A 262 11.79 3.47 -11.54
C GLN A 262 10.72 3.09 -12.57
N SER A 263 9.92 4.03 -13.05
CA SER A 263 8.95 3.77 -14.11
C SER A 263 9.59 3.25 -15.41
N LYS A 264 10.78 3.75 -15.79
CA LYS A 264 11.53 3.22 -16.95
C LYS A 264 12.08 1.82 -16.69
N LEU A 265 12.51 1.53 -15.47
CA LEU A 265 12.99 0.21 -15.04
C LEU A 265 11.88 -0.86 -15.03
N LEU A 266 10.59 -0.50 -15.09
CA LEU A 266 9.52 -1.48 -15.29
C LEU A 266 9.62 -2.19 -16.65
N SER A 267 9.97 -1.44 -17.70
CA SER A 267 10.10 -1.98 -19.06
C SER A 267 11.46 -2.64 -19.31
N ASN A 268 12.51 -2.20 -18.62
CA ASN A 268 13.85 -2.79 -18.71
C ASN A 268 14.52 -2.89 -17.32
N PRO A 269 14.22 -3.95 -16.55
CA PRO A 269 14.70 -4.10 -15.18
C PRO A 269 16.23 -4.23 -15.05
N SER A 270 16.92 -4.65 -16.11
CA SER A 270 18.37 -4.90 -16.13
C SER A 270 19.18 -3.70 -16.64
N HIS A 271 18.55 -2.54 -16.83
CA HIS A 271 19.24 -1.36 -17.37
C HIS A 271 20.25 -0.77 -16.37
N MET A 272 21.52 -1.16 -16.51
CA MET A 272 22.60 -0.78 -15.60
C MET A 272 22.78 0.73 -15.36
N GLY A 273 22.60 1.57 -16.39
CA GLY A 273 22.68 3.02 -16.25
C GLY A 273 21.62 3.60 -15.30
N LEU A 274 20.36 3.24 -15.52
CA LEU A 274 19.23 3.63 -14.68
C LEU A 274 19.36 3.10 -13.25
N LEU A 275 19.80 1.85 -13.05
CA LEU A 275 20.05 1.29 -11.71
C LEU A 275 21.14 2.05 -10.94
N ARG A 276 22.21 2.49 -11.61
CA ARG A 276 23.26 3.32 -10.99
C ARG A 276 22.73 4.70 -10.62
N GLN A 277 21.95 5.32 -11.50
CA GLN A 277 21.36 6.64 -11.25
C GLN A 277 20.35 6.59 -10.10
N GLU A 278 19.48 5.58 -10.06
CA GLU A 278 18.55 5.33 -8.96
C GLU A 278 19.30 5.23 -7.62
N LYS A 279 20.36 4.40 -7.57
CA LYS A 279 21.15 4.21 -6.36
C LYS A 279 21.80 5.51 -5.87
N LEU A 280 22.34 6.31 -6.78
CA LEU A 280 22.91 7.61 -6.46
C LEU A 280 21.86 8.54 -5.85
N LEU A 281 20.69 8.68 -6.50
CA LEU A 281 19.62 9.54 -6.01
C LEU A 281 19.08 9.10 -4.65
N ILE A 282 18.91 7.79 -4.41
CA ILE A 282 18.48 7.27 -3.10
C ILE A 282 19.51 7.64 -2.02
N SER A 283 20.81 7.51 -2.31
CA SER A 283 21.87 7.88 -1.35
C SER A 283 21.89 9.37 -1.00
N THR A 284 21.39 10.25 -1.88
CA THR A 284 21.30 11.69 -1.59
C THR A 284 20.11 12.09 -0.71
N LEU A 285 19.18 11.16 -0.43
CA LEU A 285 18.01 11.42 0.42
C LEU A 285 18.22 11.05 1.90
N GLY A 286 19.17 10.16 2.19
CA GLY A 286 19.59 9.75 3.53
C GLY A 286 20.42 10.84 4.21
#